data_AF-A0A8S2ID21-F1
#
_entry.id   AF-A0A8S2ID21-F1
#
_cell.length_a   1.000
_cell.length_b   1.000
_cell.length_c   1.000
_cell.angle_alpha   90.00
_cell.angle_beta   90.00
_cell.angle_gamma   90.00
#
_symmetry.space_group_name_H-M   'P 1'
#
loop_
_entity.id
_entity.type
_entity.pdbx_description
1 polymer ?
#
loop_
_entity_poly.entity_id
_entity_poly.type
_entity_poly.pdbx_seq_one_letter_code
_entity_poly.pdbx_strand_id
1 'polypeptide(L)'
;MSNFDVAKYLIKMIDKNFDEIVYFYDRNNKIMFVLRNEENISLSTCHADKKKLFVYLDEIHTRGSDLRLPLTARGIVTLGRGMNKDKLMQATTRLRDLDFKQ
;
A
#
# COMPACT_ATOMS: atom_id res chain seq x y z
N MET A 1 3.13 12.41 -10.68
CA MET A 1 2.36 11.15 -10.82
C MET A 1 1.54 11.02 -9.56
N SER A 2 0.24 10.77 -9.67
CA SER A 2 -0.63 10.62 -8.49
C SER A 2 -0.55 9.20 -7.93
N ASN A 3 -0.94 9.00 -6.67
CA ASN A 3 -1.02 7.65 -6.10
C ASN A 3 -2.02 6.77 -6.84
N PHE A 4 -3.08 7.37 -7.42
CA PHE A 4 -4.01 6.65 -8.28
C PHE A 4 -3.34 6.12 -9.55
N ASP A 5 -2.50 6.93 -10.21
CA ASP A 5 -1.77 6.49 -11.41
C ASP A 5 -0.83 5.32 -11.09
N VAL A 6 -0.17 5.37 -9.93
CA VAL A 6 0.72 4.30 -9.46
C VAL A 6 -0.09 3.03 -9.16
N ALA A 7 -1.20 3.13 -8.43
CA ALA A 7 -2.07 1.99 -8.15
C ALA A 7 -2.61 1.36 -9.45
N LYS A 8 -3.04 2.17 -10.41
CA LYS A 8 -3.51 1.72 -11.72
C LYS A 8 -2.43 1.01 -12.54
N TYR A 9 -1.18 1.43 -12.42
CA TYR A 9 -0.06 0.75 -13.05
C TYR A 9 0.27 -0.57 -12.34
N LEU A 10 0.35 -0.54 -11.01
CA LEU A 10 0.70 -1.71 -10.20
C LEU A 10 -0.31 -2.86 -10.37
N ILE A 11 -1.62 -2.59 -10.45
CA ILE A 11 -2.63 -3.66 -10.54
C ILE A 11 -2.48 -4.49 -11.82
N LYS A 12 -1.86 -3.92 -12.86
CA LYS A 12 -1.54 -4.61 -14.12
C LYS A 12 -0.30 -5.49 -14.02
N MET A 13 0.59 -5.19 -13.08
CA MET A 13 1.90 -5.84 -12.93
C MET A 13 1.95 -6.87 -11.81
N ILE A 14 1.18 -6.69 -10.74
CA ILE A 14 1.21 -7.59 -9.59
C ILE A 14 0.55 -8.94 -9.90
N ASP A 15 0.95 -9.95 -9.13
CA ASP A 15 0.47 -11.32 -9.21
C ASP A 15 -1.07 -11.41 -9.10
N LYS A 16 -1.68 -12.34 -9.87
CA LYS A 16 -3.14 -12.56 -9.93
C LYS A 16 -3.76 -12.98 -8.59
N ASN A 17 -2.96 -13.36 -7.60
CA ASN A 17 -3.43 -13.61 -6.23
C ASN A 17 -3.88 -12.32 -5.50
N PHE A 18 -3.50 -11.15 -6.03
CA PHE A 18 -3.99 -9.86 -5.54
C PHE A 18 -5.10 -9.34 -6.46
N ASP A 19 -6.27 -9.15 -5.86
CA ASP A 19 -7.48 -8.69 -6.55
C ASP A 19 -7.58 -7.16 -6.52
N GLU A 20 -6.93 -6.51 -5.55
CA GLU A 20 -7.08 -5.08 -5.30
C GLU A 20 -5.81 -4.42 -4.76
N ILE A 21 -5.65 -3.14 -5.07
CA ILE A 21 -4.59 -2.28 -4.52
C ILE A 21 -5.18 -1.21 -3.61
N VAL A 22 -4.70 -1.18 -2.38
CA VAL A 22 -5.00 -0.13 -1.40
C VAL A 22 -4.00 1.00 -1.55
N TYR A 23 -4.48 2.24 -1.63
CA TYR A 23 -3.63 3.43 -1.66
C TYR A 23 -4.30 4.62 -0.95
N PHE A 24 -3.51 5.64 -0.64
CA PHE A 24 -4.00 6.90 -0.09
C PHE A 24 -4.26 7.93 -1.21
N TYR A 25 -5.46 8.49 -1.25
CA TYR A 25 -5.82 9.49 -2.24
C TYR A 25 -5.18 10.85 -1.95
N ASP A 26 -4.44 11.38 -2.92
CA ASP A 26 -3.60 12.56 -2.75
C ASP A 26 -4.33 13.82 -2.25
N ARG A 27 -5.64 13.96 -2.54
CA ARG A 27 -6.39 15.19 -2.24
C ARG A 27 -6.96 15.25 -0.82
N ASN A 28 -7.28 14.10 -0.22
CA ASN A 28 -8.03 14.07 1.05
C ASN A 28 -7.57 12.97 2.00
N ASN A 29 -6.44 12.31 1.70
CA ASN A 29 -5.83 11.24 2.48
C ASN A 29 -6.80 10.10 2.83
N LYS A 30 -7.85 9.91 2.02
CA LYS A 30 -8.77 8.78 2.19
C LYS A 30 -8.15 7.52 1.60
N ILE A 31 -8.42 6.40 2.25
CA ILE A 31 -8.06 5.07 1.74
C ILE A 31 -9.00 4.74 0.57
N MET A 32 -8.40 4.44 -0.57
CA MET A 32 -9.07 4.08 -1.81
C MET A 32 -8.52 2.75 -2.33
N PHE A 33 -9.30 2.08 -3.15
CA PHE A 33 -8.98 0.77 -3.72
C PHE A 33 -9.07 0.83 -5.23
N VAL A 34 -8.07 0.27 -5.90
CA VAL A 34 -8.14 0.00 -7.34
C VAL A 34 -8.32 -1.50 -7.55
N LEU A 35 -9.42 -1.87 -8.20
CA LEU A 35 -9.75 -3.24 -8.56
C LEU A 35 -9.06 -3.65 -9.88
N ARG A 36 -8.99 -4.95 -10.16
CA ARG A 36 -8.47 -5.52 -11.43
C ARG A 36 -9.14 -4.96 -12.70
N ASN A 37 -10.42 -4.61 -12.62
CA ASN A 37 -11.18 -3.99 -13.71
C ASN A 37 -10.93 -2.47 -13.83
N GLU A 38 -9.92 -1.94 -13.13
CA GLU A 38 -9.56 -0.51 -13.05
C GLU A 38 -10.61 0.39 -12.37
N GLU A 39 -11.62 -0.19 -11.71
CA GLU A 39 -12.57 0.57 -10.92
C GLU A 39 -11.92 1.09 -9.64
N ASN A 40 -12.29 2.32 -9.26
CA ASN A 40 -11.82 2.98 -8.06
C ASN A 40 -12.95 3.07 -7.03
N ILE A 41 -12.79 2.38 -5.89
CA ILE A 41 -13.81 2.30 -4.84
C ILE A 41 -13.28 2.82 -3.50
N SER A 42 -14.19 3.35 -2.68
CA SER A 42 -13.89 3.80 -1.31
C SER A 42 -13.88 2.62 -0.33
N LEU A 43 -13.10 2.74 0.76
CA LEU A 43 -13.07 1.78 1.87
C LEU A 43 -14.46 1.39 2.39
N SER A 44 -15.38 2.35 2.43
CA SER A 44 -16.77 2.15 2.88
C SER A 44 -17.55 1.09 2.08
N THR A 45 -17.10 0.77 0.87
CA THR A 45 -17.79 -0.09 -0.10
C THR A 45 -16.99 -1.37 -0.38
N CYS A 46 -15.78 -1.47 0.16
CA CYS A 46 -14.85 -2.55 -0.15
C CYS A 46 -15.05 -3.73 0.83
N HIS A 47 -15.39 -4.90 0.28
CA HIS A 47 -15.49 -6.18 0.99
C HIS A 47 -14.30 -7.10 0.65
N ALA A 48 -13.09 -6.54 0.61
CA ALA A 48 -11.93 -7.30 0.19
C ALA A 48 -11.44 -8.29 1.24
N ASP A 49 -11.06 -9.48 0.78
CA ASP A 49 -10.26 -10.41 1.57
C ASP A 49 -8.88 -9.79 1.81
N LYS A 50 -8.55 -9.53 3.08
CA LYS A 50 -7.26 -8.95 3.49
C LYS A 50 -6.04 -9.75 3.00
N LYS A 51 -6.21 -11.05 2.70
CA LYS A 51 -5.13 -11.88 2.15
C LYS A 51 -4.84 -11.61 0.67
N LYS A 52 -5.76 -10.96 -0.03
CA LYS A 52 -5.66 -10.64 -1.47
C LYS A 52 -5.44 -9.15 -1.73
N LEU A 53 -5.11 -8.38 -0.68
CA LEU A 53 -4.83 -6.96 -0.78
C LEU A 53 -3.33 -6.71 -0.99
N PHE A 54 -3.02 -5.85 -1.94
CA PHE A 54 -1.68 -5.26 -2.09
C PHE A 54 -1.74 -3.81 -1.64
N VAL A 55 -0.84 -3.40 -0.74
CA VAL A 55 -0.87 -2.05 -0.16
C VAL A 55 0.28 -1.22 -0.71
N TYR A 56 -0.05 -0.07 -1.28
CA TYR A 56 0.89 0.93 -1.72
C TYR A 56 0.89 2.13 -0.77
N LEU A 57 2.07 2.50 -0.28
CA LEU A 57 2.32 3.66 0.56
C LEU A 57 3.34 4.56 -0.13
N ASP A 58 3.01 5.85 -0.27
CA ASP A 58 3.97 6.86 -0.72
C ASP A 58 4.77 7.43 0.47
N GLU A 59 5.71 8.33 0.16
CA GLU A 59 6.57 8.95 1.19
C GLU A 59 5.77 9.74 2.25
N ILE A 60 4.77 10.51 1.84
CA ILE A 60 4.00 11.41 2.72
C ILE A 60 3.15 10.59 3.69
N HIS A 61 2.54 9.51 3.20
CA HIS A 61 1.63 8.64 3.93
C HIS A 61 2.36 7.54 4.71
N THR A 62 3.71 7.56 4.75
CA THR A 62 4.48 6.81 5.76
C THR A 62 4.43 7.45 7.15
N ARG A 63 3.74 8.59 7.33
CA ARG A 63 3.54 9.26 8.63
C ARG A 63 2.04 9.31 8.97
N GLY A 64 1.67 8.84 10.16
CA GLY A 64 0.31 9.01 10.71
C GLY A 64 -0.80 8.04 10.25
N SER A 65 -0.54 7.12 9.33
CA SER A 65 -1.50 6.06 8.94
C SER A 65 -1.23 4.76 9.73
N ASP A 66 -2.29 4.14 10.29
CA ASP A 66 -2.24 2.81 10.91
C ASP A 66 -3.06 1.83 10.06
N LEU A 67 -2.37 1.01 9.27
CA LEU A 67 -2.99 -0.03 8.47
C LEU A 67 -2.63 -1.40 9.07
N ARG A 68 -3.61 -2.06 9.68
CA ARG A 68 -3.42 -3.39 10.26
C ARG A 68 -3.39 -4.46 9.17
N LEU A 69 -2.18 -4.85 8.79
CA LEU A 69 -1.92 -5.93 7.85
C LEU A 69 -1.99 -7.30 8.55
N PRO A 70 -2.37 -8.37 7.84
CA PRO A 70 -2.30 -9.72 8.39
C PRO A 70 -0.84 -10.12 8.66
N LEU A 71 -0.62 -11.00 9.62
CA LEU A 71 0.72 -11.51 9.98
C LEU A 71 1.45 -12.24 8.83
N THR A 72 0.73 -12.61 7.77
CA THR A 72 1.30 -13.24 6.57
C THR A 72 1.76 -12.22 5.52
N ALA A 73 1.59 -10.92 5.77
CA ALA A 73 1.95 -9.88 4.82
C ALA A 73 3.46 -9.77 4.66
N ARG A 74 3.92 -9.59 3.41
CA ARG A 74 5.32 -9.37 3.09
C ARG A 74 5.53 -7.90 2.73
N GLY A 75 6.54 -7.29 3.33
CA GLY A 75 6.90 -5.89 3.08
C GLY A 75 8.01 -5.76 2.05
N ILE A 76 7.92 -4.74 1.20
CA ILE A 76 9.01 -4.32 0.31
C ILE A 76 9.18 -2.81 0.47
N VAL A 77 10.44 -2.35 0.57
CA VAL A 77 10.77 -0.92 0.54
C VAL A 77 11.52 -0.62 -0.75
N THR A 78 11.08 0.40 -1.48
CA THR A 78 11.75 0.86 -2.70
C THR A 78 12.78 1.95 -2.35
N LEU A 79 13.97 1.88 -2.96
CA LEU A 79 15.02 2.88 -2.81
C LEU A 79 15.00 3.84 -4.01
N GLY A 80 14.77 5.12 -3.76
CA GLY A 80 14.75 6.17 -4.79
C GLY A 80 15.86 7.20 -4.63
N ARG A 81 16.21 7.88 -5.72
CA ARG A 81 17.14 9.03 -5.70
C ARG A 81 16.54 10.15 -4.86
N GLY A 82 17.26 10.64 -3.85
CA GLY A 82 16.77 11.65 -2.90
C GLY A 82 16.20 11.08 -1.60
N MET A 83 16.21 9.75 -1.43
CA MET A 83 15.89 9.14 -0.15
C MET A 83 17.07 9.25 0.81
N ASN A 84 16.86 9.93 1.93
CA ASN A 84 17.85 10.02 3.00
C ASN A 84 17.67 8.89 4.02
N LYS A 85 18.64 8.74 4.93
CA LYS A 85 18.63 7.73 5.99
C LYS A 85 17.33 7.76 6.79
N ASP A 86 16.85 8.94 7.16
CA ASP A 86 15.67 9.08 8.02
C ASP A 86 14.39 8.61 7.34
N LYS A 87 14.20 8.94 6.06
CA LYS A 87 13.06 8.48 5.26
C LYS A 87 13.08 6.96 5.09
N LEU A 88 14.25 6.40 4.80
CA LEU A 88 14.43 4.94 4.70
C LEU A 88 14.10 4.24 6.02
N MET A 89 14.62 4.75 7.13
CA MET A 89 14.33 4.21 8.46
C MET A 89 12.84 4.30 8.79
N GLN A 90 12.18 5.41 8.46
CA GLN A 90 10.74 5.59 8.65
C GLN A 90 9.93 4.57 7.83
N ALA A 91 10.24 4.39 6.55
CA ALA A 91 9.58 3.39 5.70
C ALA A 91 9.77 1.97 6.23
N THR A 92 10.99 1.61 6.62
CA THR A 92 11.32 0.28 7.15
C THR A 92 10.63 0.02 8.50
N THR A 93 10.52 1.05 9.34
CA THR A 93 9.83 1.01 10.64
C THR A 93 8.35 0.62 10.52
N ARG A 94 7.72 0.89 9.37
CA ARG A 94 6.33 0.47 9.08
C ARG A 94 6.20 -1.00 8.72
N LEU A 95 7.29 -1.66 8.36
CA LEU A 95 7.33 -3.09 8.11
C LEU A 95 7.67 -3.89 9.38
N ARG A 96 7.87 -3.22 10.53
CA ARG A 96 8.04 -3.91 11.80
C ARG A 96 6.76 -4.68 12.12
N ASP A 97 6.93 -5.81 12.80
CA ASP A 97 5.85 -6.73 13.18
C ASP A 97 5.16 -7.47 12.01
N LEU A 98 5.69 -7.35 10.78
CA LEU A 98 5.31 -8.23 9.66
C LEU A 98 5.91 -9.63 9.74
N ASP A 99 6.91 -9.82 10.61
CA ASP A 99 7.54 -11.11 10.88
C ASP A 99 7.40 -11.45 12.37
N PHE A 100 6.79 -12.58 12.66
CA PHE A 100 6.78 -13.15 14.01
C PHE A 100 7.99 -14.07 14.10
N LYS A 101 8.94 -13.74 14.98
CA LYS A 101 9.83 -14.77 15.55
C LYS A 101 8.94 -15.79 16.28
N GLN A 102 8.74 -16.95 15.68
CA GLN A 102 8.43 -18.18 16.42
C GLN A 102 9.71 -18.69 17.09
#